data_AF-A0A9P1AAK3-F1
#
_entry.id   AF-A0A9P1AAK3-F1
#
_cell.length_a   1.000
_cell.length_b   1.000
_cell.length_c   1.000
_cell.angle_alpha   90.00
_cell.angle_beta   90.00
_cell.angle_gamma   90.00
#
_symmetry.space_group_name_H-M   'P 1'
#
loop_
_entity.id
_entity.type
_entity.pdbx_description
1 polymer ?
#
loop_
_entity_poly.entity_id
_entity_poly.type
_entity_poly.pdbx_seq_one_letter_code
_entity_poly.pdbx_strand_id
1 'polypeptide(L)'
;MIAVRPSRGRREWRKKYYEKLFKEYCIVDLSMYKTSKIGMRWRTETEVKDGKGQLVCGARKCQETARLASWEINFAYKEGGRSKNTLVKARLCPECSEKLNYGSQKRQVKQKKRAVRRWEEERKRRRESDEDEDLDEGKTEEKPEKGQPGSSISSSTLSASTDIWEGPAPVETEKTVDDEIDEFLDDLFL
;
A
#
# COMPACT_ATOMS: atom_id res chain seq x y z
N MET A 1 47.79 -31.11 32.13
CA MET A 1 46.73 -30.49 31.31
C MET A 1 45.38 -30.99 31.82
N ILE A 2 44.59 -30.16 32.51
CA ILE A 2 43.26 -30.56 33.03
C ILE A 2 42.25 -30.42 31.90
N ALA A 3 41.80 -31.55 31.34
CA ALA A 3 40.69 -31.57 30.40
C ALA A 3 39.38 -31.32 31.18
N VAL A 4 38.94 -30.06 31.23
CA VAL A 4 37.65 -29.71 31.84
C VAL A 4 36.53 -30.27 30.96
N ARG A 5 36.03 -31.44 31.34
CA ARG A 5 34.90 -32.10 30.66
C ARG A 5 33.68 -31.18 30.75
N PRO A 6 33.09 -30.72 29.64
CA PRO A 6 31.96 -29.79 29.70
C PRO A 6 30.81 -30.42 30.48
N SER A 7 30.36 -29.73 31.54
CA SER A 7 29.21 -30.13 32.36
C SER A 7 28.00 -30.43 31.47
N ARG A 8 27.23 -31.50 31.79
CA ARG A 8 26.08 -31.98 30.99
C ARG A 8 25.14 -30.83 30.59
N GLY A 9 24.87 -29.91 31.52
CA GLY A 9 24.04 -28.73 31.28
C GLY A 9 24.54 -27.83 30.14
N ARG A 10 25.83 -27.50 30.06
CA ARG A 10 26.37 -26.64 28.97
C ARG A 10 26.17 -27.24 27.58
N ARG A 11 26.15 -28.57 27.48
CA ARG A 11 25.86 -29.26 26.22
C ARG A 11 24.38 -29.17 25.83
N GLU A 12 23.47 -29.29 26.79
CA GLU A 12 22.02 -29.16 26.55
C GLU A 12 21.61 -27.73 26.21
N TRP A 13 22.14 -26.71 26.90
CA TRP A 13 21.87 -25.31 26.57
C TRP A 13 22.33 -24.95 25.16
N ARG A 14 23.52 -25.41 24.77
CA ARG A 14 24.06 -25.20 23.44
C ARG A 14 23.26 -25.92 22.36
N LYS A 15 22.80 -27.15 22.63
CA LYS A 15 21.87 -27.87 21.71
C LYS A 15 20.56 -27.11 21.54
N LYS A 16 19.91 -26.70 22.63
CA LYS A 16 18.67 -25.90 22.61
C LYS A 16 18.86 -24.57 21.87
N TYR A 17 20.01 -23.93 22.05
CA TYR A 17 20.36 -22.69 21.35
C TYR A 17 20.48 -22.90 19.83
N TYR A 18 21.23 -23.92 19.40
CA TYR A 18 21.34 -24.26 17.97
C TYR A 18 20.00 -24.73 17.39
N GLU A 19 19.18 -25.45 18.17
CA GLU A 19 17.85 -25.88 17.77
C GLU A 19 16.86 -24.76 17.47
N LYS A 20 17.01 -23.65 18.20
CA LYS A 20 16.20 -22.45 18.02
C LYS A 20 16.65 -21.64 16.80
N LEU A 21 17.97 -21.53 16.56
CA LEU A 21 18.54 -20.69 15.51
C LEU A 21 18.19 -21.16 14.08
N PHE A 22 18.00 -22.47 13.86
CA PHE A 22 17.78 -22.99 12.50
C PHE A 22 16.32 -22.93 12.02
N LYS A 23 15.34 -22.72 12.90
CA LYS A 23 13.90 -22.72 12.56
C LYS A 23 13.31 -21.33 12.32
N GLU A 24 14.13 -20.28 12.30
CA GLU A 24 13.61 -18.91 12.13
C GLU A 24 13.37 -18.54 10.67
N TYR A 25 14.27 -18.95 9.75
CA TYR A 25 14.24 -18.55 8.35
C TYR A 25 14.15 -19.75 7.39
N CYS A 26 13.32 -19.60 6.36
CA CYS A 26 13.17 -20.56 5.27
C CYS A 26 13.93 -20.17 4.00
N ILE A 27 14.25 -21.19 3.19
CA ILE A 27 14.71 -21.03 1.82
C ILE A 27 13.51 -21.05 0.90
N VAL A 28 13.53 -20.14 -0.07
CA VAL A 28 12.47 -19.96 -1.06
C VAL A 28 12.99 -20.35 -2.44
N ASP A 29 12.22 -21.16 -3.16
CA ASP A 29 12.44 -21.43 -4.59
C ASP A 29 11.49 -20.56 -5.41
N LEU A 30 12.09 -19.58 -6.09
CA LEU A 30 11.40 -18.61 -6.94
C LEU A 30 11.43 -19.01 -8.42
N SER A 31 11.83 -20.23 -8.78
CA SER A 31 11.95 -20.65 -10.19
C SER A 31 10.64 -20.55 -10.99
N MET A 32 9.50 -20.82 -10.34
CA MET A 32 8.17 -20.79 -10.96
C MET A 32 7.36 -19.53 -10.62
N TYR A 33 8.04 -18.42 -10.30
CA TYR A 33 7.39 -17.16 -9.94
C TYR A 33 6.44 -16.62 -11.02
N LYS A 34 6.74 -16.86 -12.30
CA LYS A 34 5.88 -16.47 -13.43
C LYS A 34 4.50 -17.12 -13.39
N THR A 35 4.42 -18.33 -12.84
CA THR A 35 3.17 -19.10 -12.66
C THR A 35 2.56 -18.84 -11.27
N SER A 36 3.07 -17.87 -10.50
CA SER A 36 2.67 -17.55 -9.12
C SER A 36 2.80 -18.73 -8.15
N LYS A 37 3.66 -19.72 -8.47
CA LYS A 37 3.94 -20.87 -7.60
C LYS A 37 5.29 -20.65 -6.94
N ILE A 38 5.30 -20.70 -5.62
CA ILE A 38 6.51 -20.53 -4.80
C ILE A 38 6.71 -21.81 -4.00
N GLY A 39 7.93 -22.35 -4.06
CA GLY A 39 8.35 -23.46 -3.21
C GLY A 39 9.08 -22.93 -1.99
N MET A 40 8.93 -23.58 -0.85
CA MET A 40 9.71 -23.24 0.34
C MET A 40 10.10 -24.47 1.14
N ARG A 41 11.24 -24.39 1.82
CA ARG A 41 11.74 -25.43 2.71
C ARG A 41 12.56 -24.83 3.85
N TRP A 42 12.69 -25.58 4.94
CA TRP A 42 13.64 -25.25 5.99
C TRP A 42 15.09 -25.35 5.50
N ARG A 43 15.96 -24.57 6.13
CA ARG A 43 17.40 -24.57 5.85
C ARG A 43 18.05 -25.88 6.28
N THR A 44 19.06 -26.32 5.53
CA THR A 44 19.93 -27.42 5.95
C THR A 44 21.10 -26.91 6.80
N GLU A 45 21.77 -27.80 7.54
CA GLU A 45 22.91 -27.42 8.39
C GLU A 45 24.01 -26.69 7.62
N THR A 46 24.30 -27.15 6.39
CA THR A 46 25.28 -26.52 5.49
C THR A 46 24.91 -25.08 5.16
N GLU A 47 23.66 -24.83 4.79
CA GLU A 47 23.17 -23.49 4.44
C GLU A 47 23.16 -22.53 5.63
N VAL A 48 22.92 -23.05 6.84
CA VAL A 48 23.00 -22.26 8.07
C VAL A 48 24.44 -21.85 8.36
N LYS A 49 25.41 -22.78 8.18
CA LYS A 49 26.84 -22.48 8.30
C LYS A 49 27.28 -21.43 7.28
N ASP A 50 26.73 -21.48 6.07
CA ASP A 50 26.98 -20.49 5.01
C ASP A 50 26.24 -19.15 5.24
N GLY A 51 25.36 -19.06 6.24
CA GLY A 51 24.58 -17.85 6.52
C GLY A 51 23.44 -17.57 5.54
N LYS A 52 23.00 -18.55 4.73
CA LYS A 52 21.86 -18.39 3.82
C LYS A 52 20.56 -18.12 4.58
N GLY A 53 19.77 -17.18 4.08
CA GLY A 53 18.52 -16.72 4.68
C GLY A 53 18.70 -15.81 5.90
N GLN A 54 19.92 -15.44 6.29
CA GLN A 54 20.17 -14.49 7.37
C GLN A 54 21.13 -13.38 6.94
N LEU A 55 22.30 -13.77 6.40
CA LEU A 55 23.32 -12.87 5.85
C LEU A 55 23.28 -12.87 4.31
N VAL A 56 23.00 -14.02 3.71
CA VAL A 56 22.84 -14.20 2.26
C VAL A 56 21.36 -14.38 1.95
N CYS A 57 20.92 -13.95 0.76
CA CYS A 57 19.56 -14.12 0.28
C CYS A 57 19.05 -15.56 0.46
N GLY A 58 17.82 -15.70 0.94
CA GLY A 58 17.15 -16.98 1.15
C GLY A 58 16.62 -17.62 -0.12
N ALA A 59 16.81 -17.02 -1.30
CA ALA A 59 16.41 -17.66 -2.55
C ALA A 59 17.41 -18.75 -2.96
N ARG A 60 16.91 -19.93 -3.35
CA ARG A 60 17.74 -21.12 -3.65
C ARG A 60 18.87 -20.85 -4.66
N LYS A 61 18.61 -20.02 -5.67
CA LYS A 61 19.53 -19.70 -6.77
C LYS A 61 20.21 -18.33 -6.66
N CYS A 62 20.10 -17.65 -5.52
CA CYS A 62 20.66 -16.33 -5.30
C CYS A 62 21.76 -16.39 -4.23
N GLN A 63 22.82 -15.60 -4.40
CA GLN A 63 23.91 -15.45 -3.43
C GLN A 63 24.13 -13.99 -3.03
N GLU A 64 23.14 -13.12 -3.27
CA GLU A 64 23.22 -11.71 -2.95
C GLU A 64 23.23 -11.48 -1.43
N THR A 65 24.08 -10.57 -0.97
CA THR A 65 24.23 -10.20 0.45
C THR A 65 23.77 -8.77 0.74
N ALA A 66 23.51 -7.97 -0.29
CA ALA A 66 23.09 -6.59 -0.11
C ALA A 66 21.59 -6.45 0.22
N ARG A 67 21.27 -5.56 1.17
CA ARG A 67 19.93 -5.04 1.47
C ARG A 67 18.82 -6.12 1.57
N LEU A 68 19.01 -7.11 2.44
CA LEU A 68 18.02 -8.17 2.64
C LEU A 68 16.81 -7.65 3.45
N ALA A 69 15.62 -7.81 2.90
CA ALA A 69 14.35 -7.57 3.60
C ALA A 69 13.79 -8.86 4.17
N SER A 70 13.14 -8.77 5.34
CA SER A 70 12.41 -9.88 5.95
C SER A 70 10.96 -9.89 5.48
N TRP A 71 10.50 -11.02 4.99
CA TRP A 71 9.14 -11.24 4.50
C TRP A 71 8.46 -12.32 5.33
N GLU A 72 7.18 -12.13 5.57
CA GLU A 72 6.30 -13.12 6.20
C GLU A 72 5.40 -13.71 5.13
N ILE A 73 5.53 -15.01 4.90
CA ILE A 73 4.88 -15.73 3.81
C ILE A 73 3.94 -16.76 4.41
N ASN A 74 2.69 -16.76 3.95
CA ASN A 74 1.70 -17.76 4.35
C ASN A 74 1.99 -19.08 3.64
N PHE A 75 2.30 -20.12 4.42
CA PHE A 75 2.55 -21.47 3.95
C PHE A 75 1.33 -22.35 4.25
N ALA A 76 0.61 -22.72 3.20
CA ALA A 76 -0.48 -23.68 3.29
C ALA A 76 0.04 -25.09 3.01
N TYR A 77 -0.19 -26.03 3.93
CA TYR A 77 0.16 -27.45 3.77
C TYR A 77 -1.00 -28.35 4.20
N LYS A 78 -1.01 -29.61 3.73
CA LYS A 78 -2.02 -30.60 4.12
C LYS A 78 -1.39 -31.65 5.02
N GLU A 79 -1.97 -31.87 6.19
CA GLU A 79 -1.56 -32.91 7.13
C GLU A 79 -2.79 -33.70 7.55
N GLY A 80 -2.79 -35.02 7.32
CA GLY A 80 -3.94 -35.87 7.62
C GLY A 80 -5.24 -35.44 6.91
N GLY A 81 -5.14 -34.95 5.68
CA GLY A 81 -6.28 -34.50 4.89
C GLY A 81 -6.83 -33.11 5.23
N ARG A 82 -6.35 -32.46 6.28
CA ARG A 82 -6.75 -31.08 6.66
C ARG A 82 -5.71 -30.08 6.17
N SER A 83 -6.16 -28.98 5.55
CA SER A 83 -5.29 -27.86 5.22
C SER A 83 -4.98 -27.03 6.46
N LYS A 84 -3.71 -26.78 6.70
CA LYS A 84 -3.19 -25.91 7.75
C LYS A 84 -2.41 -24.78 7.11
N ASN A 85 -2.38 -23.64 7.77
CA ASN A 85 -1.65 -22.46 7.34
C ASN A 85 -0.69 -22.04 8.45
N THR A 86 0.55 -21.73 8.09
CA THR A 86 1.55 -21.21 9.01
C THR A 86 2.26 -20.01 8.38
N LEU A 87 2.55 -19.00 9.19
CA LEU A 87 3.32 -17.84 8.74
C LEU A 87 4.80 -18.14 8.92
N VAL A 88 5.55 -18.01 7.84
CA VAL A 88 6.95 -18.39 7.76
C VAL A 88 7.78 -17.17 7.38
N LYS A 89 8.94 -16.98 8.03
CA LYS A 89 9.83 -15.85 7.75
C LYS A 89 10.88 -16.22 6.71
N ALA A 90 11.14 -15.33 5.77
CA ALA A 90 12.19 -15.45 4.76
C ALA A 90 12.93 -14.12 4.58
N ARG A 91 14.26 -14.14 4.46
CA ARG A 91 15.05 -12.95 4.09
C ARG A 91 15.42 -12.99 2.62
N LEU A 92 15.09 -11.96 1.86
CA LEU A 92 15.31 -11.89 0.41
C LEU A 92 15.93 -10.55 0.01
N CYS A 93 16.75 -10.56 -1.04
CA CYS A 93 17.23 -9.33 -1.68
C CYS A 93 16.09 -8.64 -2.47
N PRO A 94 16.28 -7.37 -2.90
CA PRO A 94 15.25 -6.61 -3.61
C PRO A 94 14.71 -7.33 -4.87
N GLU A 95 15.59 -7.88 -5.70
CA GLU A 95 15.14 -8.61 -6.91
C GLU A 95 14.30 -9.85 -6.58
N CYS A 96 14.65 -10.57 -5.51
CA CYS A 96 13.93 -11.77 -5.10
C CYS A 96 12.61 -11.43 -4.41
N SER A 97 12.55 -10.27 -3.74
CA SER A 97 11.32 -9.71 -3.19
C SER A 97 10.32 -9.36 -4.30
N GLU A 98 10.77 -8.74 -5.39
CA GLU A 98 9.92 -8.45 -6.55
C GLU A 98 9.38 -9.74 -7.19
N LYS A 99 10.24 -10.76 -7.35
CA LYS A 99 9.84 -12.08 -7.85
C LYS A 99 8.81 -12.75 -6.95
N LEU A 100 8.92 -12.60 -5.63
CA LEU A 100 7.94 -13.11 -4.67
C LEU A 100 6.55 -12.45 -4.88
N ASN A 101 6.52 -11.14 -5.12
CA ASN A 101 5.29 -10.37 -5.29
C ASN A 101 4.79 -10.26 -6.73
N TYR A 102 5.47 -10.90 -7.69
CA TYR A 102 5.18 -10.81 -9.12
C TYR A 102 3.70 -11.06 -9.49
N GLY A 103 3.07 -12.06 -8.87
CA GLY A 103 1.65 -12.37 -9.10
C GLY A 103 0.70 -11.27 -8.61
N SER A 104 0.99 -10.69 -7.45
CA SER A 104 0.24 -9.57 -6.88
C SER A 104 0.40 -8.31 -7.71
N GLN A 105 1.64 -7.96 -8.06
CA GLN A 105 1.95 -6.77 -8.85
C GLN A 105 1.31 -6.84 -10.25
N LYS A 106 1.36 -8.00 -10.93
CA LYS A 106 0.71 -8.18 -12.23
C LYS A 106 -0.82 -8.03 -12.14
N ARG A 107 -1.43 -8.51 -11.06
CA ARG A 107 -2.87 -8.36 -10.82
C ARG A 107 -3.24 -6.90 -10.56
N GLN A 108 -2.46 -6.20 -9.74
CA GLN A 108 -2.66 -4.78 -9.41
C GLN A 108 -2.52 -3.90 -10.67
N VAL A 109 -1.47 -4.08 -11.47
CA VAL A 109 -1.27 -3.35 -12.73
C VAL A 109 -2.43 -3.59 -13.70
N LYS A 110 -2.91 -4.83 -13.83
CA LYS A 110 -4.06 -5.14 -14.68
C LYS A 110 -5.35 -4.48 -14.17
N GLN A 111 -5.54 -4.40 -12.87
CA GLN A 111 -6.70 -3.76 -12.26
C GLN A 111 -6.66 -2.23 -12.46
N LYS A 112 -5.49 -1.60 -12.23
CA LYS A 112 -5.28 -0.17 -12.51
C LYS A 112 -5.56 0.17 -13.97
N LYS A 113 -5.01 -0.58 -14.93
CA LYS A 113 -5.28 -0.35 -16.36
C LYS A 113 -6.77 -0.46 -16.73
N ARG A 114 -7.51 -1.36 -16.08
CA ARG A 114 -8.97 -1.47 -16.27
C ARG A 114 -9.73 -0.30 -15.66
N ALA A 115 -9.27 0.20 -14.51
CA ALA A 115 -9.86 1.38 -13.88
C ALA A 115 -9.64 2.65 -14.72
N VAL A 116 -8.43 2.86 -15.23
CA VAL A 116 -8.11 3.99 -16.11
C VAL A 116 -8.99 3.97 -17.38
N ARG A 117 -9.09 2.82 -18.05
CA ARG A 117 -9.97 2.68 -19.23
C ARG A 117 -11.42 3.00 -18.92
N ARG A 118 -11.94 2.56 -17.76
CA ARG A 118 -13.31 2.86 -17.35
C ARG A 118 -13.50 4.37 -17.09
N TRP A 119 -12.55 5.01 -16.43
CA TRP A 119 -12.59 6.45 -16.15
C TRP A 119 -12.55 7.28 -17.44
N GLU A 120 -11.72 6.87 -18.41
CA GLU A 120 -11.63 7.54 -19.72
C GLU A 120 -12.93 7.38 -20.54
N GLU A 121 -13.54 6.20 -20.52
CA GLU A 121 -14.87 5.94 -21.12
C GLU A 121 -15.98 6.78 -20.45
N GLU A 122 -15.96 6.92 -19.12
CA GLU A 122 -16.91 7.75 -18.36
C GLU A 122 -16.73 9.24 -18.65
N ARG A 123 -15.47 9.72 -18.71
CA ARG A 123 -15.15 11.10 -19.07
C ARG A 123 -15.62 11.44 -20.49
N LYS A 124 -15.49 10.51 -21.44
CA LYS A 124 -16.00 10.69 -22.81
C LYS A 124 -17.53 10.83 -22.82
N ARG A 125 -18.24 9.97 -22.08
CA ARG A 125 -19.72 10.02 -21.98
C ARG A 125 -20.23 11.32 -21.35
N ARG A 126 -19.53 11.85 -20.33
CA ARG A 126 -19.91 13.14 -19.73
C ARG A 126 -19.79 14.27 -20.76
N ARG A 127 -18.68 14.33 -21.51
CA ARG A 127 -18.50 15.32 -22.57
C ARG A 127 -19.56 15.24 -23.67
N GLU A 128 -19.94 14.02 -24.08
CA GLU A 128 -21.02 13.81 -25.06
C GLU A 128 -22.39 14.23 -24.51
N SER A 129 -22.63 14.12 -23.20
CA SER A 129 -23.89 14.52 -22.57
C SER A 129 -24.02 16.03 -22.35
N ASP A 130 -22.90 16.75 -22.20
CA ASP A 130 -22.88 18.22 -22.07
C ASP A 130 -23.06 18.93 -23.42
N GLU A 131 -22.80 18.26 -24.56
CA GLU A 131 -22.97 18.82 -25.91
C GLU A 131 -24.43 18.75 -26.42
N ASP A 132 -25.31 17.99 -25.75
CA ASP A 132 -26.72 17.82 -26.12
C ASP A 132 -27.70 18.75 -25.35
N GLU A 133 -27.23 19.55 -24.37
CA GLU A 133 -28.08 20.46 -23.57
C GLU A 133 -28.14 21.92 -24.09
N ASP A 134 -27.47 22.26 -25.20
CA ASP A 134 -27.38 23.65 -25.73
C ASP A 134 -28.39 23.97 -26.87
N LEU A 135 -29.59 23.36 -26.87
CA LEU A 135 -30.67 23.68 -27.82
C LEU A 135 -32.10 23.55 -27.21
N ASP A 136 -32.41 24.30 -26.15
CA ASP A 136 -33.80 24.79 -25.95
C ASP A 136 -33.84 25.99 -24.97
N GLU A 137 -33.58 27.20 -25.47
CA GLU A 137 -34.13 28.39 -24.82
C GLU A 137 -34.58 29.41 -25.88
N GLY A 138 -35.90 29.49 -26.07
CA GLY A 138 -36.50 30.36 -27.06
C GLY A 138 -38.01 30.45 -27.00
N LYS A 139 -38.59 30.85 -25.85
CA LYS A 139 -39.94 31.44 -25.86
C LYS A 139 -40.15 32.52 -24.79
N THR A 140 -39.83 33.75 -25.18
CA THR A 140 -40.34 35.01 -24.61
C THR A 140 -41.86 35.14 -24.78
N GLU A 141 -42.57 35.46 -23.70
CA GLU A 141 -43.81 36.25 -23.72
C GLU A 141 -43.80 37.25 -22.56
N GLU A 142 -43.86 38.55 -22.89
CA GLU A 142 -43.98 39.68 -21.97
C GLU A 142 -45.44 39.94 -21.56
N LYS A 143 -45.67 40.48 -20.35
CA LYS A 143 -46.77 41.45 -20.11
C LYS A 143 -46.49 42.39 -18.91
N PRO A 144 -46.81 43.71 -18.99
CA PRO A 144 -46.44 44.71 -17.97
C PRO A 144 -47.59 45.28 -17.10
N GLU A 145 -47.17 46.10 -16.11
CA GLU A 145 -47.88 47.10 -15.25
C GLU A 145 -48.72 46.58 -14.05
N LYS A 146 -48.73 47.14 -12.81
CA LYS A 146 -48.52 48.53 -12.29
C LYS A 146 -48.45 48.55 -10.73
N GLY A 147 -47.75 49.54 -10.12
CA GLY A 147 -48.15 50.16 -8.82
C GLY A 147 -47.17 50.13 -7.62
N GLN A 148 -46.54 51.27 -7.32
CA GLN A 148 -45.79 51.65 -6.08
C GLN A 148 -46.76 51.96 -4.89
N PRO A 149 -46.38 52.55 -3.72
CA PRO A 149 -45.07 52.88 -3.10
C PRO A 149 -44.93 52.46 -1.60
N GLY A 150 -43.77 52.75 -0.99
CA GLY A 150 -43.38 52.34 0.37
C GLY A 150 -43.76 53.26 1.54
N SER A 151 -43.38 52.84 2.75
CA SER A 151 -43.34 53.59 4.03
C SER A 151 -42.68 52.67 5.08
N SER A 152 -41.47 52.90 5.59
CA SER A 152 -41.07 53.76 6.74
C SER A 152 -40.96 53.04 8.11
N ILE A 153 -39.75 53.06 8.71
CA ILE A 153 -39.43 53.30 10.15
C ILE A 153 -39.81 52.12 11.12
N SER A 154 -39.02 51.60 12.08
CA SER A 154 -38.18 52.22 13.13
C SER A 154 -37.42 51.13 13.96
N SER A 155 -36.20 51.46 14.43
CA SER A 155 -35.59 51.27 15.79
C SER A 155 -36.12 50.17 16.75
N SER A 156 -35.34 49.34 17.44
CA SER A 156 -34.27 49.57 18.45
C SER A 156 -33.77 48.16 18.87
N THR A 157 -32.57 47.82 19.37
CA THR A 157 -31.93 48.23 20.63
C THR A 157 -30.57 47.49 20.73
N LEU A 158 -29.56 48.17 21.29
CA LEU A 158 -28.17 47.73 21.46
C LEU A 158 -28.02 46.66 22.56
N SER A 159 -27.04 45.74 22.43
CA SER A 159 -26.13 45.32 23.54
C SER A 159 -24.98 44.40 23.05
N ALA A 160 -23.80 45.01 22.98
CA ALA A 160 -22.47 44.54 23.43
C ALA A 160 -22.00 43.09 23.21
N SER A 161 -20.98 42.93 22.35
CA SER A 161 -19.61 42.51 22.74
C SER A 161 -18.71 42.56 21.49
N THR A 162 -18.03 43.68 21.25
CA THR A 162 -16.57 43.89 21.40
C THR A 162 -15.68 42.95 20.62
N ASP A 163 -15.04 43.56 19.62
CA ASP A 163 -13.92 43.15 18.78
C ASP A 163 -12.86 42.31 19.49
N ILE A 164 -12.63 41.11 18.97
CA ILE A 164 -11.41 40.36 19.19
C ILE A 164 -11.07 39.65 17.87
N TRP A 165 -10.06 40.20 17.18
CA TRP A 165 -9.28 39.62 16.07
C TRP A 165 -9.62 40.07 14.65
N GLU A 166 -9.28 41.32 14.36
CA GLU A 166 -8.64 41.67 13.09
C GLU A 166 -7.23 41.05 13.06
N GLY A 167 -7.05 40.04 12.24
CA GLY A 167 -5.75 39.61 11.72
C GLY A 167 -5.75 39.77 10.20
N PRO A 168 -4.59 40.06 9.56
CA PRO A 168 -4.54 40.13 8.10
C PRO A 168 -4.97 38.78 7.54
N ALA A 169 -5.87 38.80 6.55
CA ALA A 169 -6.36 37.59 5.90
C ALA A 169 -5.16 36.71 5.49
N PRO A 170 -5.09 35.44 5.91
CA PRO A 170 -4.15 34.54 5.30
C PRO A 170 -4.55 34.48 3.83
N VAL A 171 -3.60 34.81 2.95
CA VAL A 171 -3.72 34.46 1.54
C VAL A 171 -3.59 32.94 1.51
N GLU A 172 -4.70 32.26 1.82
CA GLU A 172 -4.88 30.87 1.48
C GLU A 172 -4.94 30.86 -0.04
N THR A 173 -3.79 30.58 -0.67
CA THR A 173 -3.80 30.06 -2.02
C THR A 173 -4.67 28.82 -1.96
N GLU A 174 -5.93 28.95 -2.38
CA GLU A 174 -6.82 27.82 -2.60
C GLU A 174 -6.07 26.88 -3.53
N LYS A 175 -5.51 25.81 -2.97
CA LYS A 175 -4.94 24.75 -3.77
C LYS A 175 -6.09 24.25 -4.63
N THR A 176 -5.95 24.39 -5.94
CA THR A 176 -6.99 23.88 -6.82
C THR A 176 -7.01 22.37 -6.69
N VAL A 177 -8.16 21.76 -6.91
CA VAL A 177 -8.29 20.29 -6.83
C VAL A 177 -7.26 19.59 -7.74
N ASP A 178 -6.84 20.25 -8.82
CA ASP A 178 -5.78 19.77 -9.71
C ASP A 178 -4.40 19.72 -9.03
N ASP A 179 -4.07 20.68 -8.16
CA ASP A 179 -2.81 20.69 -7.38
C ASP A 179 -2.76 19.53 -6.38
N GLU A 180 -3.91 19.19 -5.77
CA GLU A 180 -4.01 18.04 -4.86
C GLU A 180 -3.91 16.70 -5.62
N ILE A 181 -4.42 16.66 -6.85
CA ILE A 181 -4.30 15.49 -7.73
C ILE A 181 -2.85 15.31 -8.16
N ASP A 182 -2.13 16.37 -8.51
CA ASP A 182 -0.73 16.30 -8.90
C ASP A 182 0.18 15.90 -7.72
N GLU A 183 -0.06 16.43 -6.52
CA GLU A 183 0.68 16.04 -5.31
C GLU A 183 0.43 14.55 -4.97
N PHE A 184 -0.78 14.04 -5.20
CA PHE A 184 -1.10 12.60 -5.07
C PHE A 184 -0.51 11.74 -6.18
N LEU A 185 -0.42 12.24 -7.42
CA LEU A 185 0.20 11.53 -8.52
C LEU A 185 1.72 11.44 -8.33
N ASP A 186 2.36 12.49 -7.85
CA ASP A 186 3.80 12.51 -7.59
C ASP A 186 4.20 11.53 -6.47
N ASP A 187 3.40 11.42 -5.40
CA ASP A 187 3.63 10.42 -4.34
C ASP A 187 3.37 8.97 -4.81
N LEU A 188 2.66 8.80 -5.94
CA LEU A 188 2.35 7.50 -6.54
C LEU A 188 3.37 7.02 -7.59
N PHE A 189 4.18 7.93 -8.14
CA PHE A 189 5.21 7.65 -9.15
C PHE A 189 6.65 7.66 -8.62
N LEU A 190 6.86 7.93 -7.33
CA LEU A 190 8.13 7.74 -6.60
C LEU A 190 8.33 6.29 -6.11
#